data_AF-A0A6F9B9R3-F1
#
_entry.id   AF-A0A6F9B9R3-F1
#
_cell.length_a   1.000
_cell.length_b   1.000
_cell.length_c   1.000
_cell.angle_alpha   90.00
_cell.angle_beta   90.00
_cell.angle_gamma   90.00
#
_symmetry.space_group_name_H-M   'P 1'
#
loop_
_entity.id
_entity.type
_entity.pdbx_description
1 polymer ?
#
loop_
_entity_poly.entity_id
_entity_poly.type
_entity_poly.pdbx_seq_one_letter_code
_entity_poly.pdbx_strand_id
1 'polypeptide(L)'
;MIVGANGTGKSSIVCAICLGLAGKTAILGRGDKVVKRGCNKGSVEIELYKAGANLVINREIHVENNQSVWMLNGRHSSQKAVEEEVKALQIQVSNLCQFLPQEKVGEFAKMTKIELLEATEKSVGPPEMYEFHCELKTFRTKERELENVCKEKASALEKFKQRNERNKHDVERYYEKKRHLDMIKMLEKKKPWVEYETARKELEGVKKERENAKKQLKTVRESQAPTLKKIQHIDSQLRPIENQMKDKTARIREASQKCKQKRDHLDSKHR
;
A
#
# COMPACT_ATOMS: atom_id res chain seq x y z
N MET A 1 -43.91 -8.04 59.81
CA MET A 1 -42.82 -8.67 60.60
C MET A 1 -43.29 -10.05 61.03
N ILE A 2 -42.50 -11.10 60.79
CA ILE A 2 -42.85 -12.49 61.17
C ILE A 2 -41.89 -12.92 62.27
N VAL A 3 -42.41 -13.25 63.45
CA VAL A 3 -41.62 -13.60 64.64
C VAL A 3 -42.05 -14.98 65.16
N GLY A 4 -41.11 -15.76 65.69
CA GLY A 4 -41.36 -17.09 66.22
C GLY A 4 -40.07 -17.83 66.55
N ALA A 5 -40.16 -18.91 67.34
CA ALA A 5 -39.03 -19.74 67.70
C ALA A 5 -38.40 -20.45 66.48
N ASN A 6 -37.19 -21.00 66.62
CA ASN A 6 -36.57 -21.77 65.55
C ASN A 6 -37.40 -23.03 65.26
N GLY A 7 -37.51 -23.39 63.97
CA GLY A 7 -38.31 -24.54 63.54
C GLY A 7 -39.83 -24.29 63.38
N THR A 8 -40.36 -23.10 63.71
CA THR A 8 -41.81 -22.81 63.59
C THR A 8 -42.29 -22.46 62.18
N GLY A 9 -41.46 -22.68 61.14
CA GLY A 9 -41.87 -22.45 59.74
C GLY A 9 -41.79 -21.01 59.23
N LYS A 10 -41.13 -20.09 59.94
CA LYS A 10 -40.92 -18.69 59.49
C LYS A 10 -40.36 -18.61 58.06
N SER A 11 -39.29 -19.38 57.79
CA SER A 11 -38.69 -19.47 56.46
C SER A 11 -39.62 -20.08 55.43
N SER A 12 -40.55 -20.95 55.86
CA SER A 12 -41.50 -21.61 54.96
C SER A 12 -42.52 -20.62 54.41
N ILE A 13 -42.89 -19.58 55.17
CA ILE A 13 -43.72 -18.48 54.68
C ILE A 13 -42.98 -17.70 53.58
N VAL A 14 -41.72 -17.36 53.82
CA VAL A 14 -40.88 -16.66 52.82
C VAL A 14 -40.71 -17.51 51.54
N CYS A 15 -40.55 -18.82 51.69
CA CYS A 15 -40.53 -19.75 50.56
C CYS A 15 -41.86 -19.78 49.81
N ALA A 16 -43.00 -19.83 50.52
CA ALA A 16 -44.31 -19.81 49.91
C ALA A 16 -44.55 -18.51 49.11
N ILE A 17 -44.16 -17.35 49.66
CA ILE A 17 -44.23 -16.06 48.96
C ILE A 17 -43.42 -16.11 47.66
N CYS A 18 -42.16 -16.57 47.71
CA CYS A 18 -41.32 -16.71 46.53
C CYS A 18 -41.97 -17.63 45.48
N LEU A 19 -42.46 -18.80 45.89
CA LEU A 19 -43.08 -19.78 44.99
C LEU A 19 -44.40 -19.29 44.39
N GLY A 20 -45.21 -18.56 45.15
CA GLY A 20 -46.47 -17.99 44.66
C GLY A 20 -46.24 -16.83 43.68
N LEU A 21 -45.15 -16.09 43.83
CA LEU A 21 -44.74 -15.01 42.91
C LEU A 21 -43.91 -15.53 41.70
N ALA A 22 -44.08 -16.79 41.31
CA ALA A 22 -43.34 -17.45 40.22
C ALA A 22 -41.81 -17.52 40.39
N GLY A 23 -41.31 -17.44 41.62
CA GLY A 23 -39.92 -17.68 41.95
C GLY A 23 -39.51 -19.14 41.73
N LYS A 24 -38.27 -19.34 41.26
CA LYS A 24 -37.66 -20.66 41.04
C LYS A 24 -37.18 -21.28 42.36
N THR A 25 -37.34 -22.59 42.51
CA THR A 25 -36.86 -23.35 43.69
C THR A 25 -35.35 -23.19 43.93
N ALA A 26 -34.56 -23.04 42.86
CA ALA A 26 -33.12 -22.82 42.91
C ALA A 26 -32.71 -21.56 43.72
N ILE A 27 -33.54 -20.51 43.71
CA ILE A 27 -33.29 -19.28 44.46
C ILE A 27 -33.41 -19.53 45.96
N LEU A 28 -34.25 -20.48 46.38
CA LEU A 28 -34.49 -20.77 47.79
C LEU A 28 -33.36 -21.59 48.44
N GLY A 29 -32.43 -22.14 47.66
CA GLY A 29 -31.39 -23.04 48.17
C GLY A 29 -31.95 -24.34 48.77
N ARG A 30 -33.18 -24.70 48.42
CA ARG A 30 -33.92 -25.87 48.91
C ARG A 30 -34.19 -26.83 47.75
N GLY A 31 -34.33 -28.12 48.06
CA GLY A 31 -34.66 -29.13 47.06
C GLY A 31 -36.06 -28.95 46.45
N ASP A 32 -36.34 -29.68 45.37
CA ASP A 32 -37.55 -29.50 44.56
C ASP A 32 -38.86 -29.92 45.24
N LYS A 33 -38.78 -30.60 46.39
CA LYS A 33 -39.95 -31.05 47.16
C LYS A 33 -40.41 -29.95 48.12
N VAL A 34 -41.39 -29.18 47.69
CA VAL A 34 -41.94 -28.04 48.44
C VAL A 34 -43.25 -28.35 49.19
N VAL A 35 -43.91 -29.47 48.88
CA VAL A 35 -45.15 -29.92 49.52
C VAL A 35 -44.85 -30.75 50.78
N LYS A 36 -45.67 -30.61 51.83
CA LYS A 36 -45.55 -31.37 53.08
C LYS A 36 -45.55 -32.88 52.79
N ARG A 37 -44.65 -33.61 53.45
CA ARG A 37 -44.56 -35.09 53.30
C ARG A 37 -45.89 -35.74 53.64
N GLY A 38 -46.31 -36.69 52.80
CA GLY A 38 -47.59 -37.40 52.93
C GLY A 38 -48.79 -36.67 52.32
N CYS A 39 -48.59 -35.50 51.71
CA CYS A 39 -49.63 -34.79 50.97
C CYS A 39 -49.36 -34.86 49.46
N ASN A 40 -50.40 -35.14 48.67
CA ASN A 40 -50.29 -35.26 47.20
C ASN A 40 -50.38 -33.91 46.49
N LYS A 41 -50.81 -32.86 47.20
CA LYS A 41 -50.94 -31.51 46.66
C LYS A 41 -50.70 -30.43 47.72
N GLY A 42 -50.34 -29.24 47.28
CA GLY A 42 -50.28 -28.04 48.11
C GLY A 42 -50.56 -26.80 47.28
N SER A 43 -51.19 -25.79 47.86
CA SER A 43 -51.49 -24.53 47.19
C SER A 43 -50.94 -23.33 47.93
N VAL A 44 -50.64 -22.27 47.19
CA VAL A 44 -50.26 -20.96 47.70
C VAL A 44 -51.09 -19.92 46.96
N GLU A 45 -51.81 -19.08 47.71
CA GLU A 45 -52.53 -17.94 47.19
C GLU A 45 -51.95 -16.66 47.79
N ILE A 46 -51.69 -15.67 46.93
CA ILE A 46 -51.14 -14.37 47.30
C ILE A 46 -52.02 -13.31 46.66
N GLU A 47 -52.58 -12.45 47.49
CA GLU A 47 -53.26 -11.24 47.04
C GLU A 47 -52.32 -10.05 47.16
N LEU A 48 -52.07 -9.37 46.04
CA LEU A 48 -51.25 -8.17 45.96
C LEU A 48 -52.14 -6.95 45.72
N TYR A 49 -51.96 -5.92 46.54
CA TYR A 49 -52.62 -4.65 46.33
C TYR A 49 -52.07 -3.95 45.08
N LYS A 50 -52.96 -3.55 44.18
CA LYS A 50 -52.65 -2.79 42.95
C LYS A 50 -53.74 -1.73 42.78
N ALA A 51 -53.35 -0.50 42.44
CA ALA A 51 -54.30 0.58 42.23
C ALA A 51 -55.32 0.18 41.13
N GLY A 52 -56.62 0.22 41.46
CA GLY A 52 -57.70 -0.23 40.60
C GLY A 52 -58.30 -1.57 41.04
N ALA A 53 -57.54 -2.66 40.92
CA ALA A 53 -57.98 -3.99 41.34
C ALA A 53 -56.79 -4.82 41.83
N ASN A 54 -56.97 -5.50 42.96
CA ASN A 54 -55.96 -6.39 43.51
C ASN A 54 -55.67 -7.55 42.55
N LEU A 55 -54.41 -7.99 42.55
CA LEU A 55 -53.96 -9.14 41.80
C LEU A 55 -53.93 -10.36 42.73
N VAL A 56 -54.81 -11.33 42.49
CA VAL A 56 -54.83 -12.60 43.22
C VAL A 56 -54.11 -13.66 42.38
N ILE A 57 -52.99 -14.16 42.89
CA ILE A 57 -52.18 -15.20 42.27
C ILE A 57 -52.36 -16.47 43.08
N ASN A 58 -52.82 -17.54 42.44
CA ASN A 58 -52.93 -18.86 43.06
C ASN A 58 -52.10 -19.88 42.27
N ARG A 59 -51.26 -20.62 43.00
CA ARG A 59 -50.45 -21.72 42.48
C ARG A 59 -50.82 -22.99 43.23
N GLU A 60 -51.31 -23.99 42.51
CA GLU A 60 -51.50 -25.35 43.03
C GLU A 60 -50.37 -26.25 42.50
N ILE A 61 -49.76 -27.02 43.39
CA ILE A 61 -48.61 -27.90 43.11
C ILE A 61 -49.07 -29.33 43.34
N HIS A 62 -49.02 -30.16 42.30
CA HIS A 62 -49.38 -31.57 42.34
C HIS A 62 -48.10 -32.43 42.38
N VAL A 63 -47.98 -33.26 43.42
CA VAL A 63 -46.75 -34.05 43.69
C VAL A 63 -46.65 -35.26 42.76
N GLU A 64 -47.78 -35.87 42.40
CA GLU A 64 -47.82 -37.12 41.62
C GLU A 64 -47.24 -36.96 40.21
N ASN A 65 -47.46 -35.80 39.58
CA ASN A 65 -47.03 -35.49 38.22
C ASN A 65 -46.03 -34.32 38.16
N ASN A 66 -45.60 -33.79 39.32
CA ASN A 66 -44.74 -32.61 39.44
C ASN A 66 -45.22 -31.41 38.61
N GLN A 67 -46.55 -31.24 38.50
CA GLN A 67 -47.16 -30.14 37.74
C GLN A 67 -47.57 -28.99 38.65
N SER A 68 -47.52 -27.77 38.11
CA SER A 68 -48.07 -26.57 38.77
C SER A 68 -49.22 -26.02 37.93
N VAL A 69 -50.37 -25.81 38.56
CA VAL A 69 -51.51 -25.11 37.99
C VAL A 69 -51.46 -23.67 38.48
N TRP A 70 -51.58 -22.72 37.54
CA TRP A 70 -51.53 -21.29 37.83
C TRP A 70 -52.89 -20.66 37.56
N MET A 71 -53.32 -19.77 38.46
CA MET A 71 -54.52 -18.98 38.31
C MET A 71 -54.25 -17.52 38.65
N LEU A 72 -54.79 -16.63 37.83
CA LEU A 72 -54.80 -15.17 38.05
C LEU A 72 -56.25 -14.73 38.18
N ASN A 73 -56.60 -14.09 39.31
CA ASN A 73 -57.96 -13.61 39.60
C ASN A 73 -59.03 -14.70 39.37
N GLY A 74 -58.74 -15.93 39.80
CA GLY A 74 -59.63 -17.09 39.68
C GLY A 74 -59.71 -17.72 38.28
N ARG A 75 -58.93 -17.26 37.30
CA ARG A 75 -58.88 -17.84 35.94
C ARG A 75 -57.58 -18.58 35.70
N HIS A 76 -57.63 -19.72 35.03
CA HIS A 76 -56.42 -20.44 34.61
C HIS A 76 -55.51 -19.56 33.77
N SER A 77 -54.22 -19.61 34.08
CA SER A 77 -53.19 -18.82 33.42
C SER A 77 -51.90 -19.63 33.25
N SER A 78 -50.94 -19.07 32.53
CA SER A 78 -49.60 -19.66 32.38
C SER A 78 -48.64 -19.05 33.41
N GLN A 79 -47.57 -19.77 33.77
CA GLN A 79 -46.51 -19.24 34.62
C GLN A 79 -45.93 -17.93 34.06
N LYS A 80 -45.72 -17.84 32.74
CA LYS A 80 -45.19 -16.64 32.08
C LYS A 80 -46.07 -15.41 32.30
N ALA A 81 -47.38 -15.56 32.20
CA ALA A 81 -48.31 -14.46 32.46
C ALA A 81 -48.26 -14.00 33.93
N VAL A 82 -48.06 -14.94 34.88
CA VAL A 82 -47.81 -14.57 36.28
C VAL A 82 -46.50 -13.80 36.43
N GLU A 83 -45.42 -14.26 35.80
CA GLU A 83 -44.11 -13.57 35.80
C GLU A 83 -44.22 -12.14 35.24
N GLU A 84 -45.00 -11.93 34.19
CA GLU A 84 -45.23 -10.62 33.58
C GLU A 84 -45.99 -9.67 34.51
N GLU A 85 -47.07 -10.12 35.16
CA GLU A 85 -47.82 -9.31 36.13
C GLU A 85 -46.98 -8.98 37.38
N VAL A 86 -46.22 -9.94 37.90
CA VAL A 86 -45.30 -9.73 39.04
C VAL A 86 -44.20 -8.72 38.66
N LYS A 87 -43.66 -8.83 37.43
CA LYS A 87 -42.68 -7.87 36.89
C LYS A 87 -43.28 -6.47 36.70
N ALA A 88 -44.53 -6.36 36.27
CA ALA A 88 -45.23 -5.08 36.12
C ALA A 88 -45.39 -4.35 37.46
N LEU A 89 -45.48 -5.10 38.56
CA LEU A 89 -45.48 -4.57 39.93
C LEU A 89 -44.07 -4.26 40.48
N GLN A 90 -43.02 -4.40 39.66
CA GLN A 90 -41.61 -4.19 40.04
C GLN A 90 -41.16 -5.13 41.19
N ILE A 91 -41.71 -6.35 41.22
CA ILE A 91 -41.32 -7.39 42.16
C ILE A 91 -40.38 -8.38 41.46
N GLN A 92 -39.16 -8.52 41.97
CA GLN A 92 -38.08 -9.35 41.41
C GLN A 92 -37.60 -10.36 42.45
N VAL A 93 -38.34 -11.45 42.59
CA VAL A 93 -37.99 -12.54 43.51
C VAL A 93 -36.66 -13.26 43.16
N SER A 94 -36.16 -13.09 41.94
CA SER A 94 -34.85 -13.61 41.51
C SER A 94 -33.68 -12.70 41.84
N ASN A 95 -33.93 -11.45 42.25
CA ASN A 95 -32.89 -10.49 42.56
C ASN A 95 -32.59 -10.54 44.06
N LEU A 96 -31.38 -10.96 44.43
CA LEU A 96 -30.97 -11.11 45.83
C LEU A 96 -30.98 -9.78 46.61
N CYS A 97 -30.96 -8.64 45.92
CA CYS A 97 -31.08 -7.33 46.56
C CYS A 97 -32.50 -7.01 47.05
N GLN A 98 -33.54 -7.60 46.42
CA GLN A 98 -34.94 -7.40 46.81
C GLN A 98 -35.49 -8.60 47.59
N PHE A 99 -35.03 -9.81 47.27
CA PHE A 99 -35.40 -11.05 47.93
C PHE A 99 -34.17 -11.84 48.34
N LEU A 100 -33.82 -11.78 49.63
CA LEU A 100 -32.66 -12.47 50.18
C LEU A 100 -33.10 -13.66 51.05
N PRO A 101 -33.14 -14.89 50.52
CA PRO A 101 -33.44 -16.07 51.32
C PRO A 101 -32.24 -16.42 52.21
N GLN A 102 -32.54 -16.97 53.39
CA GLN A 102 -31.55 -17.28 54.43
C GLN A 102 -30.37 -18.15 53.92
N GLU A 103 -30.65 -19.12 53.05
CA GLU A 103 -29.64 -20.03 52.48
C GLU A 103 -28.71 -19.34 51.46
N LYS A 104 -29.12 -18.20 50.89
CA LYS A 104 -28.39 -17.49 49.83
C LYS A 104 -27.63 -16.25 50.31
N VAL A 105 -27.61 -15.99 51.62
CA VAL A 105 -26.87 -14.87 52.20
C VAL A 105 -25.38 -14.92 51.84
N GLY A 106 -24.80 -16.12 51.80
CA GLY A 106 -23.41 -16.30 51.37
C GLY A 106 -23.16 -16.04 49.89
N GLU A 107 -24.14 -16.27 49.01
CA GLU A 107 -24.03 -15.95 47.58
C GLU A 107 -24.12 -14.45 47.33
N PHE A 108 -25.00 -13.77 48.05
CA PHE A 108 -25.08 -12.30 48.03
C PHE A 108 -23.75 -11.66 48.42
N ALA A 109 -23.09 -12.16 49.47
CA ALA A 109 -21.79 -11.65 49.90
C ALA A 109 -20.64 -11.91 48.90
N LYS A 110 -20.81 -12.87 47.97
CA LYS A 110 -19.83 -13.20 46.93
C LYS A 110 -20.02 -12.39 45.65
N MET A 111 -21.13 -11.67 45.49
CA MET A 111 -21.38 -10.85 44.31
C MET A 111 -20.26 -9.81 44.14
N THR A 112 -19.79 -9.65 42.91
CA THR A 112 -18.84 -8.60 42.57
C THR A 112 -19.50 -7.23 42.69
N LYS A 113 -18.69 -6.17 42.82
CA LYS A 113 -19.20 -4.79 42.85
C LYS A 113 -20.04 -4.43 41.63
N ILE A 114 -19.71 -5.01 40.46
CA ILE A 114 -20.42 -4.78 39.20
C ILE A 114 -21.78 -5.49 39.23
N GLU A 115 -21.81 -6.76 39.63
CA GLU A 115 -23.08 -7.51 39.76
C GLU A 115 -23.99 -6.88 40.81
N LEU A 116 -23.43 -6.41 41.93
CA LEU A 116 -24.18 -5.72 42.97
C LEU A 116 -24.78 -4.41 42.45
N LEU A 117 -24.02 -3.64 41.66
CA LEU A 117 -24.52 -2.43 41.02
C LEU A 117 -25.70 -2.76 40.08
N GLU A 118 -25.54 -3.73 39.17
CA GLU A 118 -26.61 -4.11 38.24
C GLU A 118 -27.86 -4.63 38.97
N ALA A 119 -27.66 -5.43 40.02
CA ALA A 119 -28.75 -5.95 40.83
C ALA A 119 -29.49 -4.83 41.59
N THR A 120 -28.74 -3.82 42.05
CA THR A 120 -29.29 -2.64 42.72
C THR A 120 -30.07 -1.76 41.74
N GLU A 121 -29.50 -1.46 40.57
CA GLU A 121 -30.16 -0.69 39.50
C GLU A 121 -31.48 -1.33 39.10
N LYS A 122 -31.51 -2.65 38.94
CA LYS A 122 -32.74 -3.39 38.63
C LYS A 122 -33.77 -3.35 39.76
N SER A 123 -33.35 -3.35 41.02
CA SER A 123 -34.27 -3.48 42.18
C SER A 123 -34.81 -2.16 42.68
N VAL A 124 -33.97 -1.13 42.69
CA VAL A 124 -34.24 0.15 43.38
C VAL A 124 -34.25 1.32 42.39
N GLY A 125 -33.59 1.17 41.25
CA GLY A 125 -33.52 2.22 40.23
C GLY A 125 -34.85 2.38 39.47
N PRO A 126 -35.05 3.55 38.83
CA PRO A 126 -36.05 3.71 37.79
C PRO A 126 -35.89 2.62 36.70
N PRO A 127 -36.98 2.18 36.05
CA PRO A 127 -36.92 1.14 35.01
C PRO A 127 -35.86 1.42 33.93
N GLU A 128 -35.67 2.69 33.57
CA GLU A 128 -34.75 3.14 32.53
C GLU A 128 -33.27 3.11 32.96
N MET A 129 -32.98 3.10 34.27
CA MET A 129 -31.61 3.20 34.78
C MET A 129 -30.72 2.04 34.33
N TYR A 130 -31.23 0.81 34.41
CA TYR A 130 -30.50 -0.36 33.94
C TYR A 130 -30.35 -0.35 32.42
N GLU A 131 -31.37 0.13 31.69
CA GLU A 131 -31.33 0.25 30.22
C GLU A 131 -30.23 1.24 29.79
N PHE A 132 -30.16 2.41 30.43
CA PHE A 132 -29.09 3.38 30.19
C PHE A 132 -27.70 2.81 30.51
N HIS A 133 -27.56 2.04 31.59
CA HIS A 133 -26.28 1.39 31.88
C HIS A 133 -25.91 0.37 30.80
N CYS A 134 -26.86 -0.42 30.29
CA CYS A 134 -26.64 -1.33 29.15
C CYS A 134 -26.26 -0.58 27.86
N GLU A 135 -26.89 0.55 27.57
CA GLU A 135 -26.54 1.40 26.44
C GLU A 135 -25.13 1.96 26.57
N LEU A 136 -24.75 2.45 27.75
CA LEU A 136 -23.40 2.95 28.03
C LEU A 136 -22.32 1.89 27.79
N LYS A 137 -22.56 0.64 28.22
CA LYS A 137 -21.66 -0.49 27.91
C LYS A 137 -21.54 -0.72 26.41
N THR A 138 -22.65 -0.61 25.69
CA THR A 138 -22.67 -0.76 24.23
C THR A 138 -21.91 0.36 23.54
N PHE A 139 -22.08 1.62 23.99
CA PHE A 139 -21.31 2.75 23.47
C PHE A 139 -19.83 2.60 23.73
N ARG A 140 -19.42 2.15 24.92
CA ARG A 140 -18.00 1.90 25.23
C ARG A 140 -17.38 0.85 24.31
N THR A 141 -18.11 -0.21 23.99
CA THR A 141 -17.65 -1.23 23.04
C THR A 141 -17.49 -0.66 21.63
N LYS A 142 -18.48 0.09 21.14
CA LYS A 142 -18.44 0.74 19.82
C LYS A 142 -17.32 1.78 19.72
N GLU A 143 -17.12 2.58 20.76
CA GLU A 143 -16.03 3.55 20.86
C GLU A 143 -14.68 2.86 20.67
N ARG A 144 -14.45 1.75 21.38
CA ARG A 144 -13.21 0.98 21.31
C ARG A 144 -12.99 0.37 19.92
N GLU A 145 -14.05 -0.14 19.28
CA GLU A 145 -13.98 -0.65 17.91
C GLU A 145 -13.59 0.45 16.92
N LEU A 146 -14.24 1.62 17.00
CA LEU A 146 -13.92 2.76 16.16
C LEU A 146 -12.50 3.29 16.39
N GLU A 147 -12.04 3.30 17.64
CA GLU A 147 -10.66 3.71 17.98
C GLU A 147 -9.63 2.78 17.29
N ASN A 148 -9.88 1.47 17.29
CA ASN A 148 -9.02 0.51 16.60
C ASN A 148 -9.04 0.73 15.08
N VAL A 149 -10.21 0.92 14.48
CA VAL A 149 -10.34 1.21 13.05
C VAL A 149 -9.59 2.50 12.69
N CYS A 150 -9.71 3.56 13.48
CA CYS A 150 -8.99 4.80 13.27
C CYS A 150 -7.46 4.59 13.30
N LYS A 151 -6.95 3.82 14.27
CA LYS A 151 -5.51 3.49 14.36
C LYS A 151 -5.03 2.70 13.14
N GLU A 152 -5.80 1.71 12.69
CA GLU A 152 -5.49 0.92 11.50
C GLU A 152 -5.47 1.78 10.23
N LYS A 153 -6.49 2.64 10.05
CA LYS A 153 -6.57 3.55 8.90
C LYS A 153 -5.44 4.57 8.90
N ALA A 154 -5.06 5.11 10.06
CA ALA A 154 -3.92 6.00 10.18
C ALA A 154 -2.60 5.32 9.78
N SER A 155 -2.37 4.09 10.25
CA SER A 155 -1.21 3.28 9.87
C SER A 155 -1.18 2.96 8.37
N ALA A 156 -2.34 2.59 7.80
CA ALA A 156 -2.46 2.32 6.37
C ALA A 156 -2.21 3.58 5.52
N LEU A 157 -2.75 4.73 5.92
CA LEU A 157 -2.52 6.01 5.25
C LEU A 157 -1.03 6.34 5.18
N GLU A 158 -0.31 6.15 6.28
CA GLU A 158 1.13 6.42 6.33
C GLU A 158 1.91 5.50 5.38
N LYS A 159 1.58 4.21 5.34
CA LYS A 159 2.15 3.26 4.37
C LYS A 159 1.87 3.68 2.92
N PHE A 160 0.66 4.14 2.61
CA PHE A 160 0.31 4.61 1.27
C PHE A 160 1.03 5.90 0.90
N LYS A 161 1.20 6.84 1.83
CA LYS A 161 2.01 8.05 1.60
C LYS A 161 3.44 7.70 1.26
N GLN A 162 4.08 6.83 2.04
CA GLN A 162 5.45 6.39 1.77
C GLN A 162 5.58 5.66 0.42
N ARG A 163 4.60 4.81 0.06
CA ARG A 163 4.58 4.15 -1.24
C ARG A 163 4.41 5.14 -2.38
N ASN A 164 3.53 6.13 -2.22
CA ASN A 164 3.32 7.17 -3.23
C ASN A 164 4.60 7.97 -3.46
N GLU A 165 5.32 8.32 -2.39
CA GLU A 165 6.56 9.08 -2.50
C GLU A 165 7.66 8.30 -3.24
N ARG A 166 7.78 6.99 -2.99
CA ARG A 166 8.69 6.12 -3.77
C ARG A 166 8.30 6.07 -5.25
N ASN A 167 7.01 5.89 -5.52
CA ASN A 167 6.50 5.81 -6.90
C ASN A 167 6.73 7.11 -7.68
N LYS A 168 6.59 8.29 -7.05
CA LYS A 168 6.87 9.57 -7.70
C LYS A 168 8.27 9.63 -8.29
N HIS A 169 9.25 9.21 -7.50
CA HIS A 169 10.65 9.22 -7.92
C HIS A 169 10.91 8.23 -9.08
N ASP A 170 10.27 7.05 -9.06
CA ASP A 170 10.36 6.12 -10.18
C ASP A 170 9.72 6.66 -11.47
N VAL A 171 8.60 7.39 -11.33
CA VAL A 171 7.93 8.07 -12.44
C VAL A 171 8.81 9.20 -13.00
N GLU A 172 9.44 10.02 -12.15
CA GLU A 172 10.37 11.05 -12.60
C GLU A 172 11.55 10.46 -13.37
N ARG A 173 12.19 9.41 -12.84
CA ARG A 173 13.26 8.67 -13.52
C ARG A 173 12.82 8.13 -14.88
N TYR A 174 11.60 7.62 -14.99
CA TYR A 174 11.05 7.17 -16.26
C TYR A 174 10.97 8.31 -17.28
N TYR A 175 10.48 9.49 -16.87
CA TYR A 175 10.38 10.65 -17.77
C TYR A 175 11.75 11.23 -18.14
N GLU A 176 12.71 11.28 -17.21
CA GLU A 176 14.09 11.68 -17.49
C GLU A 176 14.74 10.76 -18.52
N LYS A 177 14.64 9.44 -18.32
CA LYS A 177 15.13 8.44 -19.27
C LYS A 177 14.49 8.63 -20.65
N LYS A 178 13.18 8.84 -20.70
CA LYS A 178 12.47 9.08 -21.97
C LYS A 178 12.99 10.33 -22.68
N ARG A 179 13.19 11.45 -21.97
CA ARG A 179 13.78 12.68 -22.52
C ARG A 179 15.19 12.46 -23.07
N HIS A 180 16.04 11.72 -22.35
CA HIS A 180 17.38 11.39 -22.82
C HIS A 180 17.35 10.53 -24.08
N LEU A 181 16.48 9.52 -24.15
CA LEU A 181 16.32 8.68 -25.33
C LEU A 181 15.83 9.49 -26.55
N ASP A 182 14.88 10.39 -26.35
CA ASP A 182 14.38 11.28 -27.40
C ASP A 182 15.49 12.23 -27.90
N MET A 183 16.32 12.75 -26.99
CA MET A 183 17.48 13.58 -27.34
C MET A 183 18.54 12.79 -28.11
N ILE A 184 18.88 11.58 -27.67
CA ILE A 184 19.83 10.69 -28.38
C ILE A 184 19.34 10.45 -29.80
N LYS A 185 18.07 10.06 -29.96
CA LYS A 185 17.47 9.81 -31.28
C LYS A 185 17.51 11.04 -32.19
N MET A 186 17.33 12.24 -31.63
CA MET A 186 17.45 13.50 -32.38
C MET A 186 18.90 13.76 -32.79
N LEU A 187 19.86 13.60 -31.88
CA LEU A 187 21.29 13.80 -32.14
C LEU A 187 21.85 12.80 -33.15
N GLU A 188 21.43 11.54 -33.10
CA GLU A 188 21.79 10.51 -34.08
C GLU A 188 21.38 10.92 -35.50
N LYS A 189 20.20 11.53 -35.66
CA LYS A 189 19.75 12.07 -36.96
C LYS A 189 20.54 13.31 -37.39
N LYS A 190 21.00 14.12 -36.44
CA LYS A 190 21.73 15.37 -36.71
C LYS A 190 23.22 15.13 -37.00
N LYS A 191 23.80 14.06 -36.47
CA LYS A 191 25.22 13.72 -36.62
C LYS A 191 25.69 13.69 -38.09
N PRO A 192 25.02 12.99 -39.03
CA PRO A 192 25.40 12.99 -40.45
C PRO A 192 25.35 14.38 -41.08
N TRP A 193 24.43 15.25 -40.63
CA TRP A 193 24.34 16.61 -41.14
C TRP A 193 25.57 17.44 -40.75
N VAL A 194 26.01 17.31 -39.49
CA VAL A 194 27.22 17.99 -39.00
C VAL A 194 28.47 17.46 -39.71
N GLU A 195 28.58 16.14 -39.89
CA GLU A 195 29.67 15.51 -40.63
C GLU A 195 29.72 16.03 -42.08
N TYR A 196 28.57 16.07 -42.77
CA TYR A 196 28.44 16.65 -44.10
C TYR A 196 28.84 18.12 -44.15
N GLU A 197 28.32 18.94 -43.24
CA GLU A 197 28.61 20.38 -43.20
C GLU A 197 30.10 20.66 -42.97
N THR A 198 30.75 19.84 -42.14
CA THR A 198 32.19 19.93 -41.84
C THR A 198 33.01 19.57 -43.08
N ALA A 199 32.75 18.41 -43.69
CA ALA A 199 33.42 17.97 -44.92
C ALA A 199 33.18 18.94 -46.09
N ARG A 200 31.99 19.53 -46.18
CA ARG A 200 31.67 20.56 -47.19
C ARG A 200 32.52 21.81 -46.99
N LYS A 201 32.64 22.33 -45.76
CA LYS A 201 33.49 23.49 -45.46
C LYS A 201 34.95 23.23 -45.79
N GLU A 202 35.47 22.06 -45.45
CA GLU A 202 36.83 21.64 -45.81
C GLU A 202 37.01 21.59 -47.34
N LEU A 203 36.07 20.97 -48.06
CA LEU A 203 36.09 20.91 -49.51
C LEU A 203 36.06 22.31 -50.15
N GLU A 204 35.24 23.22 -49.63
CA GLU A 204 35.17 24.61 -50.09
C GLU A 204 36.52 25.32 -49.91
N GLY A 205 37.17 25.11 -48.76
CA GLY A 205 38.52 25.61 -48.47
C GLY A 205 39.57 25.09 -49.46
N VAL A 206 39.65 23.76 -49.61
CA VAL A 206 40.60 23.11 -50.53
C VAL A 206 40.34 23.51 -51.99
N LYS A 207 39.08 23.64 -52.40
CA LYS A 207 38.74 24.15 -53.74
C LYS A 207 39.28 25.56 -53.96
N LYS A 208 39.14 26.44 -52.97
CA LYS A 208 39.65 27.83 -53.05
C LYS A 208 41.17 27.86 -53.16
N GLU A 209 41.86 27.04 -52.37
CA GLU A 209 43.32 26.88 -52.46
C GLU A 209 43.75 26.34 -53.82
N ARG A 210 43.07 25.30 -54.32
CA ARG A 210 43.33 24.73 -55.65
C ARG A 210 43.17 25.76 -56.76
N GLU A 211 42.09 26.55 -56.74
CA GLU A 211 41.88 27.60 -57.74
C GLU A 211 42.95 28.69 -57.67
N ASN A 212 43.39 29.08 -56.46
CA ASN A 212 44.50 30.02 -56.28
C ASN A 212 45.81 29.47 -56.84
N ALA A 213 46.16 28.22 -56.50
CA ALA A 213 47.36 27.56 -57.02
C ALA A 213 47.32 27.40 -58.55
N LYS A 214 46.15 27.08 -59.13
CA LYS A 214 45.95 27.00 -60.57
C LYS A 214 46.17 28.35 -61.27
N LYS A 215 45.70 29.45 -60.67
CA LYS A 215 45.95 30.82 -61.17
C LYS A 215 47.44 31.19 -61.08
N GLN A 216 48.10 30.87 -59.98
CA GLN A 216 49.55 31.09 -59.82
C GLN A 216 50.34 30.29 -60.85
N LEU A 217 50.03 29.01 -61.03
CA LEU A 217 50.67 28.14 -62.03
C LEU A 217 50.47 28.66 -63.46
N LYS A 218 49.26 29.15 -63.79
CA LYS A 218 48.99 29.77 -65.09
C LYS A 218 49.87 31.01 -65.29
N THR A 219 49.94 31.89 -64.30
CA THR A 219 50.75 33.11 -64.34
C THR A 219 52.24 32.80 -64.53
N VAL A 220 52.77 31.83 -63.78
CA VAL A 220 54.17 31.39 -63.89
C VAL A 220 54.45 30.75 -65.25
N ARG A 221 53.52 29.92 -65.78
CA ARG A 221 53.67 29.35 -67.12
C ARG A 221 53.68 30.43 -68.21
N GLU A 222 52.81 31.42 -68.10
CA GLU A 222 52.75 32.55 -69.03
C GLU A 222 54.04 33.40 -68.96
N SER A 223 54.57 33.64 -67.76
CA SER A 223 55.83 34.37 -67.59
C SER A 223 57.06 33.59 -68.03
N GLN A 224 57.05 32.25 -67.90
CA GLN A 224 58.12 31.37 -68.36
C GLN A 224 58.06 31.06 -69.86
N ALA A 225 56.90 31.23 -70.52
CA ALA A 225 56.72 30.99 -71.95
C ALA A 225 57.75 31.71 -72.86
N PRO A 226 58.06 33.01 -72.69
CA PRO A 226 59.09 33.66 -73.49
C PRO A 226 60.50 33.12 -73.22
N THR A 227 60.82 32.76 -71.98
CA THR A 227 62.12 32.17 -71.61
C THR A 227 62.27 30.77 -72.19
N LEU A 228 61.22 29.94 -72.16
CA LEU A 228 61.18 28.63 -72.81
C LEU A 228 61.35 28.75 -74.33
N LYS A 229 60.70 29.73 -74.97
CA LYS A 229 60.90 30.03 -76.40
C LYS A 229 62.34 30.43 -76.70
N LYS A 230 62.97 31.24 -75.84
CA LYS A 230 64.40 31.60 -75.97
C LYS A 230 65.30 30.37 -75.82
N ILE A 231 65.06 29.51 -74.84
CA ILE A 231 65.82 28.26 -74.65
C ILE A 231 65.66 27.35 -75.87
N GLN A 232 64.43 27.12 -76.35
CA GLN A 232 64.18 26.32 -77.57
C GLN A 232 64.86 26.92 -78.81
N HIS A 233 64.87 28.24 -78.93
CA HIS A 233 65.58 28.92 -80.01
C HIS A 233 67.10 28.72 -79.90
N ILE A 234 67.69 28.92 -78.72
CA ILE A 234 69.12 28.67 -78.48
C ILE A 234 69.46 27.20 -78.74
N ASP A 235 68.67 26.24 -78.27
CA ASP A 235 68.86 24.81 -78.55
C ASP A 235 68.77 24.48 -80.05
N SER A 236 67.89 25.16 -80.79
CA SER A 236 67.78 25.00 -82.25
C SER A 236 69.00 25.56 -82.98
N GLN A 237 69.68 26.56 -82.42
CA GLN A 237 70.92 27.14 -82.95
C GLN A 237 72.16 26.35 -82.51
N LEU A 238 72.17 25.80 -81.29
CA LEU A 238 73.26 24.99 -80.76
C LEU A 238 73.36 23.63 -81.46
N ARG A 239 72.24 22.96 -81.76
CA ARG A 239 72.22 21.66 -82.46
C ARG A 239 73.04 21.63 -83.76
N PRO A 240 72.87 22.56 -84.72
CA PRO A 240 73.70 22.58 -85.93
C PRO A 240 75.15 22.93 -85.64
N ILE A 241 75.45 23.78 -84.65
CA ILE A 241 76.82 24.12 -84.25
C ILE A 241 77.52 22.91 -83.62
N GLU A 242 76.86 22.16 -82.74
CA GLU A 242 77.37 20.92 -82.16
C GLU A 242 77.62 19.86 -83.23
N ASN A 243 76.71 19.73 -84.20
CA ASN A 243 76.92 18.84 -85.35
C ASN A 243 78.11 19.29 -86.21
N GLN A 244 78.27 20.59 -86.47
CA GLN A 244 79.43 21.13 -87.18
C GLN A 244 80.73 20.95 -86.40
N MET A 245 80.70 21.06 -85.06
CA MET A 245 81.84 20.78 -84.20
C MET A 245 82.22 19.30 -84.22
N LYS A 246 81.24 18.39 -84.19
CA LYS A 246 81.47 16.94 -84.38
C LYS A 246 82.09 16.65 -85.75
N ASP A 247 81.56 17.23 -86.83
CA ASP A 247 82.12 17.09 -88.18
C ASP A 247 83.53 17.65 -88.31
N LYS A 248 83.80 18.84 -87.77
CA LYS A 248 85.14 19.42 -87.75
C LYS A 248 86.12 18.59 -86.92
N THR A 249 85.68 18.03 -85.79
CA THR A 249 86.49 17.14 -84.95
C THR A 249 86.82 15.84 -85.70
N ALA A 250 85.87 15.29 -86.46
CA ALA A 250 86.09 14.14 -87.34
C ALA A 250 87.09 14.47 -88.46
N ARG A 251 86.96 15.63 -89.12
CA ARG A 251 87.90 16.09 -90.15
C ARG A 251 89.32 16.35 -89.60
N ILE A 252 89.44 16.90 -88.38
CA ILE A 252 90.75 17.08 -87.71
C ILE A 252 91.38 15.74 -87.37
N ARG A 253 90.58 14.73 -86.94
CA ARG A 253 91.07 13.35 -86.75
C ARG A 253 91.57 12.76 -88.06
N GLU A 254 90.81 12.87 -89.14
CA GLU A 254 91.22 12.39 -90.47
C GLU A 254 92.48 13.10 -90.99
N ALA A 255 92.56 14.42 -90.83
CA ALA A 255 93.72 15.21 -91.22
C ALA A 255 94.96 14.86 -90.38
N SER A 256 94.79 14.71 -89.06
CA SER A 256 95.85 14.23 -88.16
C SER A 256 96.34 12.84 -88.55
N GLN A 257 95.44 11.94 -88.94
CA GLN A 257 95.77 10.58 -89.37
C GLN A 257 96.48 10.58 -90.73
N LYS A 258 96.06 11.42 -91.69
CA LYS A 258 96.77 11.65 -92.96
C LYS A 258 98.16 12.26 -92.78
N CYS A 259 98.32 13.21 -91.84
CA CYS A 259 99.62 13.77 -91.48
C CYS A 259 100.53 12.72 -90.84
N LYS A 260 99.99 11.83 -89.99
CA LYS A 260 100.71 10.68 -89.44
C LYS A 260 101.20 9.74 -90.55
N GLN A 261 100.31 9.35 -91.46
CA GLN A 261 100.65 8.50 -92.61
C GLN A 261 101.69 9.13 -93.53
N LYS A 262 101.61 10.44 -93.82
CA LYS A 262 102.63 11.14 -94.63
C LYS A 262 103.99 11.25 -93.92
N ARG A 263 104.00 11.38 -92.59
CA ARG A 263 105.22 11.39 -91.78
C ARG A 263 105.87 10.01 -91.79
N ASP A 264 105.07 8.95 -91.59
CA ASP A 264 105.54 7.56 -91.66
C ASP A 264 106.07 7.20 -93.07
N HIS A 265 105.49 7.78 -94.14
CA HIS A 265 105.97 7.58 -95.51
C HIS A 265 107.26 8.34 -95.86
N LEU A 266 107.53 9.46 -95.19
CA LEU A 266 108.78 10.21 -95.32
C LEU A 266 109.91 9.54 -94.53
N ASP A 267 109.60 9.00 -93.35
CA ASP A 267 110.55 8.28 -92.51
C ASP A 267 110.94 6.90 -93.10
N SER A 268 110.09 6.30 -93.95
CA SER A 268 110.39 5.04 -94.65
C SER A 268 111.20 5.20 -95.95
N LYS A 269 111.41 6.43 -96.44
CA LYS A 269 112.16 6.71 -97.69
C LYS A 269 113.62 7.12 -97.44
N HIS A 270 114.05 7.11 -96.18
CA HIS A 270 115.40 7.44 -95.72
C HIS A 270 116.07 6.31 -94.92
N ARG A 271 115.75 5.05 -95.23
CA ARG A 271 116.53 3.87 -94.82
C ARG A 271 116.75 2.92 -95.98
#